data_AF-U2Z7K7-F1
#
_entry.id   AF-U2Z7K7-F1
#
_cell.length_a   1.000
_cell.length_b   1.000
_cell.length_c   1.000
_cell.angle_alpha   90.00
_cell.angle_beta   90.00
_cell.angle_gamma   90.00
#
_symmetry.space_group_name_H-M   'P 1'
#
loop_
_entity.id
_entity.type
_entity.pdbx_description
1 polymer ?
#
loop_
_entity_poly.entity_id
_entity_poly.type
_entity_poly.pdbx_seq_one_letter_code
_entity_poly.pdbx_strand_id
1 'polypeptide(L)'
;MLKLRGFSIQTRELTESLRERLDFAQAVPWVGEVGGRGQALIFYFAADAAQAAANADRWGLAPGANPMPAALASELRAVLPAYCVPAYLVQMDAIPLHPVSGKADLRSLPSVMETVTETADETSGTTEDAVIAAAARAMGCAPGRIDADLSFHDQGGDSLMCVALILDLERIYDRPVDFELAMNVPLHRLDALLSGQGGAAIPTGAFERPGLLLTGATGFLGGHVLARAARDLPAGHVVYCLVRDKRRDARERLDEVARRHGVPPERYVMVPGTLDAPRFGLDGAAHERAGAGGGVGRALRGDGQHGGGAQEMRDWSARGIEVVLEFCRAAGADLRFSSSSAVFPDRGGPWGEGPTVPWAGCTGYGAAKIAAEAAITASGVPAAILRLPSLYDLEAPNPRDICEIILAAALRAGAIPEGLCFPMTDVTAAAALLLGPITGPGGAGSVPVCNLIAEARVTLDGSMPARGWLDAVDLPPGIARVIAQAPDTLRVDARFDNAVARAAWARVSDAPFETICDAPAFLARRRATYQSEPALT
;
A
#
# COMPACT_ATOMS: atom_id res chain seq x y z
N MET A 1 -11.70 23.40 14.96
CA MET A 1 -11.30 22.03 15.35
C MET A 1 -12.48 21.42 16.09
N LEU A 2 -12.94 20.26 15.64
CA LEU A 2 -14.04 19.52 16.30
C LEU A 2 -13.46 18.33 17.05
N LYS A 3 -14.20 17.84 18.04
CA LYS A 3 -13.86 16.59 18.72
C LYS A 3 -14.99 15.60 18.50
N LEU A 4 -14.64 14.40 18.06
CA LEU A 4 -15.57 13.28 17.93
C LEU A 4 -14.88 12.04 18.50
N ARG A 5 -15.46 11.47 19.56
CA ARG A 5 -15.05 10.17 20.13
C ARG A 5 -13.55 10.06 20.41
N GLY A 6 -12.96 11.11 21.00
CA GLY A 6 -11.53 11.17 21.35
C GLY A 6 -10.61 11.67 20.22
N PHE A 7 -11.09 11.71 18.98
CA PHE A 7 -10.34 12.25 17.84
C PHE A 7 -10.53 13.74 17.67
N SER A 8 -9.46 14.43 17.26
CA SER A 8 -9.50 15.85 16.90
C SER A 8 -9.59 15.98 15.38
N ILE A 9 -10.68 16.57 14.90
CA ILE A 9 -10.95 16.76 13.47
C ILE A 9 -10.56 18.19 13.07
N GLN A 10 -9.64 18.29 12.11
CA GLN A 10 -9.26 19.56 11.49
C GLN A 10 -10.30 19.94 10.44
N THR A 11 -11.20 20.86 10.81
CA THR A 11 -12.32 21.28 9.95
C THR A 11 -11.86 21.87 8.62
N ARG A 12 -10.68 22.49 8.57
CA ARG A 12 -10.11 23.05 7.34
C ARG A 12 -9.73 21.95 6.34
N GLU A 13 -8.94 20.98 6.77
CA GLU A 13 -8.48 19.85 5.94
C GLU A 13 -9.65 19.02 5.40
N LEU A 14 -10.66 18.75 6.25
CA LEU A 14 -11.90 18.12 5.84
C LEU A 14 -12.65 18.92 4.76
N THR A 15 -12.79 20.22 4.96
CA THR A 15 -13.51 21.09 4.02
C THR A 15 -12.77 21.21 2.69
N GLU A 16 -11.44 21.30 2.71
CA GLU A 16 -10.60 21.32 1.51
C GLU A 16 -10.69 20.00 0.73
N SER A 17 -10.62 18.86 1.43
CA SER A 17 -10.73 17.52 0.81
C SER A 17 -12.10 17.27 0.17
N LEU A 18 -13.17 17.77 0.79
CA LEU A 18 -14.52 17.72 0.23
C LEU A 18 -14.70 18.67 -0.94
N ARG A 19 -14.06 19.85 -0.92
CA ARG A 19 -14.15 20.83 -2.02
C ARG A 19 -13.57 20.30 -3.35
N GLU A 20 -12.63 19.37 -3.30
CA GLU A 20 -12.08 18.71 -4.49
C GLU A 20 -13.07 17.73 -5.16
N ARG A 21 -14.13 17.32 -4.45
CA ARG A 21 -15.02 16.21 -4.85
C ARG A 21 -16.51 16.58 -4.88
N LEU A 22 -16.91 17.55 -4.07
CA LEU A 22 -18.27 18.04 -3.88
C LEU A 22 -18.33 19.54 -4.18
N ASP A 23 -19.30 19.96 -5.00
CA ASP A 23 -19.43 21.36 -5.41
C ASP A 23 -20.25 22.16 -4.39
N PHE A 24 -19.67 23.20 -3.79
CA PHE A 24 -20.38 24.06 -2.84
C PHE A 24 -19.75 25.45 -2.71
N ALA A 25 -20.58 26.45 -2.45
CA ALA A 25 -20.16 27.82 -2.16
C ALA A 25 -19.62 27.96 -0.73
N GLN A 26 -20.35 27.46 0.26
CA GLN A 26 -19.99 27.52 1.68
C GLN A 26 -20.22 26.16 2.34
N ALA A 27 -19.40 25.81 3.33
CA ALA A 27 -19.62 24.61 4.11
C ALA A 27 -19.12 24.76 5.54
N VAL A 28 -19.75 23.99 6.42
CA VAL A 28 -19.49 23.95 7.85
C VAL A 28 -19.58 22.51 8.34
N PRO A 29 -18.44 21.88 8.66
CA PRO A 29 -18.45 20.63 9.41
C PRO A 29 -18.93 20.89 10.85
N TRP A 30 -19.75 19.99 11.38
CA TRP A 30 -20.23 20.06 12.75
C TRP A 30 -20.41 18.64 13.34
N VAL A 31 -20.24 18.52 14.66
CA VAL A 31 -20.55 17.27 15.38
C VAL A 31 -21.90 17.47 16.06
N GLY A 32 -22.89 16.70 15.62
CA GLY A 32 -24.27 16.74 16.13
C GLY A 32 -24.75 15.36 16.55
N GLU A 33 -25.81 15.31 17.36
CA GLU A 33 -26.51 14.07 17.65
C GLU A 33 -27.39 13.69 16.46
N VAL A 34 -27.33 12.42 16.07
CA VAL A 34 -28.13 11.87 14.97
C VAL A 34 -28.90 10.65 15.46
N GLY A 35 -30.16 10.85 15.85
CA GLY A 35 -31.05 9.76 16.28
C GLY A 35 -30.44 8.80 17.31
N GLY A 36 -30.63 7.49 17.12
CA GLY A 36 -30.07 6.43 17.98
C GLY A 36 -28.57 6.18 17.80
N ARG A 37 -27.92 6.78 16.80
CA ARG A 37 -26.47 6.64 16.51
C ARG A 37 -25.56 7.49 17.42
N GLY A 38 -26.13 8.39 18.22
CA GLY A 38 -25.37 9.31 19.07
C GLY A 38 -24.65 10.40 18.27
N GLN A 39 -23.49 10.84 18.75
CA GLN A 39 -22.71 11.91 18.10
C GLN A 39 -22.11 11.44 16.77
N ALA A 40 -22.37 12.18 15.70
CA ALA A 40 -21.81 11.95 14.37
C ALA A 40 -21.26 13.24 13.76
N LEU A 41 -20.29 13.09 12.85
CA LEU A 41 -19.81 14.18 12.02
C LEU A 41 -20.78 14.43 10.87
N ILE A 42 -21.29 15.65 10.79
CA ILE A 42 -22.23 16.13 9.78
C ILE A 42 -21.55 17.25 8.98
N PHE A 43 -21.68 17.21 7.66
CA PHE A 43 -21.15 18.26 6.78
C PHE A 43 -22.30 19.04 6.17
N TYR A 44 -22.48 20.28 6.63
CA TYR A 44 -23.48 21.20 6.10
C TYR A 44 -22.85 21.99 4.96
N PHE A 45 -23.53 22.07 3.82
CA PHE A 45 -23.03 22.82 2.67
C PHE A 45 -24.15 23.58 1.96
N ALA A 46 -23.80 24.75 1.43
CA ALA A 46 -24.67 25.55 0.58
C ALA A 46 -24.20 25.47 -0.87
N ALA A 47 -25.11 25.12 -1.77
CA ALA A 47 -24.86 24.95 -3.19
C ALA A 47 -25.88 25.76 -3.99
N ASP A 48 -25.43 26.44 -5.06
CA ASP A 48 -26.35 27.05 -6.01
C ASP A 48 -27.04 25.98 -6.89
N ALA A 49 -27.98 26.40 -7.75
CA ALA A 49 -28.75 25.48 -8.57
C ALA A 49 -27.89 24.62 -9.52
N ALA A 50 -26.77 25.16 -10.03
CA ALA A 50 -25.88 24.42 -10.92
C ALA A 50 -25.02 23.42 -10.13
N GLN A 51 -24.47 23.84 -8.98
CA GLN A 51 -23.72 22.99 -8.06
C GLN A 51 -24.59 21.85 -7.51
N ALA A 52 -25.84 22.15 -7.13
CA ALA A 52 -26.80 21.16 -6.66
C ALA A 52 -27.11 20.11 -7.74
N ALA A 53 -27.29 20.53 -8.99
CA ALA A 53 -27.54 19.61 -10.10
C ALA A 53 -26.33 18.70 -10.37
N ALA A 54 -25.11 19.24 -10.34
CA ALA A 54 -23.88 18.45 -10.50
C ALA A 54 -23.70 17.43 -9.36
N ASN A 55 -23.97 17.85 -8.11
CA ASN A 55 -23.92 16.96 -6.95
C ASN A 55 -24.99 15.86 -6.99
N ALA A 56 -26.20 16.19 -7.50
CA ALA A 56 -27.26 15.20 -7.68
C ALA A 56 -26.89 14.17 -8.75
N ASP A 57 -26.33 14.59 -9.88
CA ASP A 57 -25.91 13.70 -10.97
C ASP A 57 -24.74 12.80 -10.58
N ARG A 58 -23.71 13.37 -9.93
CA ARG A 58 -22.48 12.65 -9.57
C ARG A 58 -22.64 11.76 -8.35
N TRP A 59 -23.40 12.20 -7.34
CA TRP A 59 -23.45 11.57 -6.03
C TRP A 59 -24.85 11.15 -5.57
N GLY A 60 -25.90 11.45 -6.34
CA GLY A 60 -27.27 11.13 -5.99
C GLY A 60 -27.82 11.97 -4.82
N LEU A 61 -27.27 13.17 -4.58
CA LEU A 61 -27.68 14.02 -3.46
C LEU A 61 -29.01 14.74 -3.75
N ALA A 62 -29.90 14.75 -2.77
CA ALA A 62 -31.14 15.52 -2.78
C ALA A 62 -31.02 16.79 -1.92
N PRO A 63 -31.91 17.78 -2.07
CA PRO A 63 -31.99 18.90 -1.13
C PRO A 63 -32.24 18.40 0.31
N GLY A 64 -31.57 18.99 1.30
CA GLY A 64 -31.71 18.61 2.71
C GLY A 64 -30.69 17.55 3.17
N ALA A 65 -31.07 16.73 4.16
CA ALA A 65 -30.16 15.77 4.79
C ALA A 65 -30.04 14.48 3.98
N ASN A 66 -28.82 14.14 3.61
CA ASN A 66 -28.48 12.93 2.88
C ASN A 66 -27.48 12.10 3.69
N PRO A 67 -27.62 10.77 3.69
CA PRO A 67 -26.54 9.89 4.13
C PRO A 67 -25.32 10.08 3.21
N MET A 68 -24.12 9.86 3.74
CA MET A 68 -22.91 9.90 2.92
C MET A 68 -22.97 8.85 1.78
N PRO A 69 -22.83 9.25 0.50
CA PRO A 69 -22.79 8.31 -0.62
C PRO A 69 -21.56 7.41 -0.55
N ALA A 70 -21.72 6.11 -0.82
CA ALA A 70 -20.64 5.12 -0.68
C ALA A 70 -19.42 5.43 -1.58
N ALA A 71 -19.65 5.87 -2.81
CA ALA A 71 -18.59 6.25 -3.74
C ALA A 71 -17.77 7.46 -3.23
N LEU A 72 -18.45 8.50 -2.74
CA LEU A 72 -17.79 9.68 -2.17
C LEU A 72 -17.05 9.34 -0.86
N ALA A 73 -17.63 8.49 -0.02
CA ALA A 73 -16.96 8.00 1.18
C ALA A 73 -15.66 7.26 0.83
N SER A 74 -15.69 6.39 -0.18
CA SER A 74 -14.51 5.66 -0.66
C SER A 74 -13.40 6.62 -1.13
N GLU A 75 -13.74 7.64 -1.92
CA GLU A 75 -12.78 8.65 -2.36
C GLU A 75 -12.21 9.47 -1.20
N LEU A 76 -13.03 9.84 -0.21
CA LEU A 76 -12.56 10.58 0.96
C LEU A 76 -11.66 9.73 1.85
N ARG A 77 -11.94 8.43 2.02
CA ARG A 77 -11.11 7.51 2.81
C ARG A 77 -9.72 7.29 2.21
N ALA A 78 -9.53 7.52 0.91
CA ALA A 78 -8.22 7.46 0.29
C ALA A 78 -7.27 8.58 0.78
N VAL A 79 -7.83 9.69 1.25
CA VAL A 79 -7.08 10.91 1.62
C VAL A 79 -7.27 11.33 3.07
N LEU A 80 -8.38 10.94 3.72
CA LEU A 80 -8.72 11.24 5.10
C LEU A 80 -8.80 9.96 5.95
N PRO A 81 -8.49 10.03 7.26
CA PRO A 81 -8.82 8.97 8.21
C PRO A 81 -10.34 8.68 8.22
N ALA A 82 -10.74 7.43 8.47
CA ALA A 82 -12.15 7.02 8.45
C ALA A 82 -13.04 7.87 9.38
N TYR A 83 -12.56 8.22 10.59
CA TYR A 83 -13.28 9.07 11.55
C TYR A 83 -13.46 10.53 11.10
N CYS A 84 -12.72 10.98 10.06
CA CYS A 84 -12.88 12.31 9.47
C CYS A 84 -13.91 12.32 8.33
N VAL A 85 -14.41 11.15 7.90
CA VAL A 85 -15.43 11.08 6.85
C VAL A 85 -16.80 11.35 7.48
N PRO A 86 -17.55 12.37 7.00
CA PRO A 86 -18.86 12.68 7.56
C PRO A 86 -19.84 11.51 7.37
N ALA A 87 -20.70 11.29 8.35
CA ALA A 87 -21.80 10.32 8.23
C ALA A 87 -22.94 10.88 7.37
N TYR A 88 -23.10 12.21 7.37
CA TYR A 88 -24.20 12.91 6.71
C TYR A 88 -23.72 14.15 5.97
N LEU A 89 -24.35 14.40 4.82
CA LEU A 89 -24.21 15.60 4.01
C LEU A 89 -25.55 16.33 4.00
N VAL A 90 -25.57 17.58 4.47
CA VAL A 90 -26.80 18.39 4.52
C VAL A 90 -26.69 19.53 3.53
N GLN A 91 -27.43 19.43 2.43
CA GLN A 91 -27.54 20.48 1.42
C GLN A 91 -28.53 21.54 1.86
N MET A 92 -28.13 22.80 1.82
CA MET A 92 -28.93 23.96 2.18
C MET A 92 -28.86 25.04 1.10
N ASP A 93 -29.83 25.95 1.05
CA ASP A 93 -29.76 27.11 0.15
C ASP A 93 -28.72 28.13 0.63
N ALA A 94 -28.58 28.29 1.95
CA ALA A 94 -27.58 29.15 2.57
C ALA A 94 -27.21 28.65 3.97
N ILE A 95 -25.96 28.84 4.38
CA ILE A 95 -25.52 28.58 5.74
C ILE A 95 -26.01 29.74 6.64
N PRO A 96 -26.73 29.47 7.75
CA PRO A 96 -27.15 30.51 8.69
C PRO A 96 -25.93 31.25 9.25
N LEU A 97 -25.96 32.58 9.23
CA LEU A 97 -24.90 33.43 9.78
C LEU A 97 -25.43 34.26 10.95
N HIS A 98 -24.60 34.45 11.98
CA HIS A 98 -24.92 35.31 13.10
C HIS A 98 -24.95 36.78 12.64
N PRO A 99 -26.06 37.52 12.84
CA PRO A 99 -26.30 38.83 12.23
C PRO A 99 -25.27 39.91 12.62
N VAL A 100 -24.61 39.73 13.77
CA VAL A 100 -23.59 40.67 14.29
C VAL A 100 -22.15 40.27 13.93
N SER A 101 -21.84 38.99 13.75
CA SER A 101 -20.45 38.52 13.61
C SER A 101 -20.11 37.98 12.23
N GLY A 102 -21.11 37.72 11.37
CA GLY A 102 -20.92 37.14 10.05
C GLY A 102 -20.40 35.70 10.05
N LYS A 103 -20.26 35.06 11.23
CA LYS A 103 -19.84 33.66 11.37
C LYS A 103 -21.05 32.73 11.31
N ALA A 104 -20.84 31.49 10.89
CA ALA A 104 -21.88 30.47 10.88
C ALA A 104 -22.54 30.31 12.26
N ASP A 105 -23.87 30.38 12.29
CA ASP A 105 -24.68 30.13 13.47
C ASP A 105 -24.95 28.63 13.59
N LEU A 106 -24.05 27.95 14.31
CA LEU A 106 -24.07 26.50 14.49
C LEU A 106 -25.31 26.00 15.24
N ARG A 107 -26.01 26.88 15.97
CA ARG A 107 -27.23 26.53 16.73
C ARG A 107 -28.49 26.49 15.87
N SER A 108 -28.49 27.16 14.72
CA SER A 108 -29.60 27.16 13.77
C SER A 108 -29.41 26.16 12.62
N LEU A 109 -28.34 25.36 12.66
CA LEU A 109 -28.17 24.25 11.72
C LEU A 109 -29.26 23.19 11.95
N PRO A 110 -29.87 22.66 10.88
CA PRO A 110 -30.93 21.68 11.01
C PRO A 110 -30.41 20.38 11.63
N SER A 111 -31.19 19.81 12.55
CA SER A 111 -30.91 18.50 13.15
C SER A 111 -31.14 17.39 12.12
N VAL A 112 -30.24 16.42 12.06
CA VAL A 112 -30.42 15.22 11.23
C VAL A 112 -31.13 14.17 12.09
N MET A 113 -32.31 13.74 11.68
CA MET A 113 -33.01 12.61 12.28
C MET A 113 -33.04 11.45 11.30
N GLU A 114 -32.77 10.23 11.78
CA GLU A 114 -33.05 9.04 10.99
C GLU A 114 -34.56 8.78 10.99
N THR A 115 -35.19 8.90 9.83
CA THR A 115 -36.51 8.35 9.62
C THR A 115 -36.35 6.83 9.53
N VAL A 116 -36.69 6.11 10.59
CA VAL A 116 -36.89 4.67 10.53
C VAL A 116 -38.20 4.44 9.77
N THR A 117 -38.13 4.43 8.44
CA THR A 117 -39.23 3.87 7.65
C THR A 117 -39.19 2.36 7.84
N GLU A 118 -40.10 1.85 8.67
CA GLU A 118 -40.58 0.47 8.59
C GLU A 118 -41.27 0.28 7.22
N THR A 119 -40.49 0.22 6.16
CA THR A 119 -40.94 -0.42 4.92
C THR A 119 -40.47 -1.85 5.00
N ALA A 120 -41.34 -2.69 5.56
CA ALA A 120 -41.39 -4.09 5.18
C ALA A 120 -41.71 -4.12 3.67
N ASP A 121 -40.66 -4.18 2.86
CA ASP A 121 -40.80 -4.59 1.46
C ASP A 121 -40.01 -5.89 1.29
N GLU A 122 -40.78 -6.96 1.40
CA GLU A 122 -40.39 -8.29 0.97
C GLU A 122 -40.09 -8.22 -0.52
N THR A 123 -38.83 -8.38 -0.93
CA THR A 123 -38.39 -9.26 -2.04
C THR A 123 -36.96 -8.94 -2.49
N SER A 124 -35.99 -9.64 -1.89
CA SER A 124 -34.94 -10.34 -2.62
C SER A 124 -34.11 -11.15 -1.61
N GLY A 125 -34.17 -12.47 -1.71
CA GLY A 125 -33.53 -13.37 -0.76
C GLY A 125 -32.02 -13.25 -0.75
N THR A 126 -31.49 -12.84 0.40
CA THR A 126 -30.17 -13.19 0.90
C THR A 126 -30.31 -13.34 2.41
N THR A 127 -29.90 -14.47 2.96
CA THR A 127 -29.80 -14.72 4.40
C THR A 127 -29.25 -13.47 5.09
N GLU A 128 -30.02 -12.82 5.97
CA GLU A 128 -29.55 -11.67 6.74
C GLU A 128 -28.34 -12.11 7.56
N ASP A 129 -27.16 -11.59 7.22
CA ASP A 129 -25.92 -11.81 7.96
C ASP A 129 -26.14 -11.36 9.42
N ALA A 130 -25.99 -12.30 10.35
CA ALA A 130 -26.31 -12.08 11.75
C ALA A 130 -25.37 -11.04 12.40
N VAL A 131 -24.15 -10.89 11.88
CA VAL A 131 -23.21 -9.85 12.31
C VAL A 131 -23.67 -8.48 11.84
N ILE A 132 -24.14 -8.37 10.61
CA ILE A 132 -24.70 -7.11 10.08
C ILE A 132 -25.91 -6.68 10.91
N ALA A 133 -26.81 -7.62 11.22
CA ALA A 133 -27.97 -7.34 12.04
C ALA A 133 -27.58 -6.92 13.49
N ALA A 134 -26.58 -7.57 14.08
CA ALA A 134 -26.08 -7.22 15.42
C ALA A 134 -25.39 -5.85 15.45
N ALA A 135 -24.57 -5.55 14.43
CA ALA A 135 -23.92 -4.26 14.27
C ALA A 135 -24.94 -3.13 14.05
N ALA A 136 -25.96 -3.37 13.23
CA ALA A 136 -27.07 -2.44 13.02
C ALA A 136 -27.80 -2.08 14.31
N ARG A 137 -28.11 -3.09 15.14
CA ARG A 137 -28.74 -2.91 16.47
C ARG A 137 -27.84 -2.13 17.42
N ALA A 138 -26.56 -2.51 17.52
CA ALA A 138 -25.60 -1.81 18.37
C ALA A 138 -25.37 -0.35 17.93
N MET A 139 -25.52 -0.08 16.63
CA MET A 139 -25.46 1.27 16.06
C MET A 139 -26.78 2.03 16.04
N GLY A 140 -27.91 1.39 16.38
CA GLY A 140 -29.22 2.03 16.33
C GLY A 140 -29.62 2.50 14.92
N CYS A 141 -29.28 1.74 13.88
CA CYS A 141 -29.59 2.05 12.48
C CYS A 141 -30.09 0.81 11.71
N ALA A 142 -30.58 1.00 10.47
CA ALA A 142 -31.10 -0.11 9.66
C ALA A 142 -29.98 -1.04 9.11
N PRO A 143 -30.18 -2.36 8.96
CA PRO A 143 -29.18 -3.29 8.43
C PRO A 143 -28.60 -2.89 7.07
N GLY A 144 -29.42 -2.37 6.16
CA GLY A 144 -28.95 -1.86 4.85
C GLY A 144 -28.04 -0.62 4.92
N ARG A 145 -27.80 -0.05 6.12
CA ARG A 145 -26.83 1.03 6.37
C ARG A 145 -25.48 0.52 6.84
N ILE A 146 -25.37 -0.77 7.08
CA ILE A 146 -24.15 -1.43 7.51
C ILE A 146 -23.43 -1.93 6.28
N ASP A 147 -22.20 -1.47 6.12
CA ASP A 147 -21.29 -1.95 5.09
C ASP A 147 -20.55 -3.17 5.63
N ALA A 148 -20.76 -4.32 4.99
CA ALA A 148 -20.16 -5.57 5.39
C ALA A 148 -18.63 -5.57 5.22
N ASP A 149 -18.09 -4.69 4.36
CA ASP A 149 -16.65 -4.56 4.08
C ASP A 149 -15.93 -3.64 5.08
N LEU A 150 -16.66 -2.92 5.93
CA LEU A 150 -16.09 -2.02 6.93
C LEU A 150 -16.12 -2.65 8.33
N SER A 151 -15.16 -2.28 9.17
CA SER A 151 -15.17 -2.66 10.58
C SER A 151 -16.27 -1.94 11.36
N PHE A 152 -16.61 -2.42 12.55
CA PHE A 152 -17.58 -1.75 13.42
C PHE A 152 -17.10 -0.32 13.76
N HIS A 153 -15.81 -0.15 14.03
CA HIS A 153 -15.21 1.15 14.33
C HIS A 153 -15.23 2.13 13.15
N ASP A 154 -14.91 1.66 11.93
CA ASP A 154 -14.90 2.51 10.72
C ASP A 154 -16.29 3.05 10.36
N GLN A 155 -17.33 2.35 10.79
CA GLN A 155 -18.73 2.73 10.61
C GLN A 155 -19.24 3.63 11.74
N GLY A 156 -18.38 3.98 12.69
CA GLY A 156 -18.71 4.84 13.80
C GLY A 156 -19.26 4.10 15.02
N GLY A 157 -18.98 2.81 15.17
CA GLY A 157 -19.12 2.12 16.44
C GLY A 157 -18.07 2.62 17.45
N ASP A 158 -18.50 2.88 18.68
CA ASP A 158 -17.59 3.20 19.79
C ASP A 158 -17.43 2.02 20.76
N SER A 159 -16.53 2.17 21.74
CA SER A 159 -16.22 1.12 22.71
C SER A 159 -17.42 0.64 23.51
N LEU A 160 -18.41 1.51 23.78
CA LEU A 160 -19.60 1.13 24.53
C LEU A 160 -20.59 0.38 23.63
N MET A 161 -20.76 0.84 22.39
CA MET A 161 -21.58 0.16 21.38
C MET A 161 -20.98 -1.21 21.01
N CYS A 162 -19.64 -1.33 21.02
CA CYS A 162 -18.95 -2.59 20.75
C CYS A 162 -19.24 -3.64 21.84
N VAL A 163 -19.40 -3.23 23.10
CA VAL A 163 -19.86 -4.15 24.15
C VAL A 163 -21.24 -4.71 23.83
N ALA A 164 -22.16 -3.87 23.33
CA ALA A 164 -23.49 -4.33 22.90
C ALA A 164 -23.41 -5.29 21.69
N LEU A 165 -22.54 -4.99 20.72
CA LEU A 165 -22.26 -5.88 19.60
C LEU A 165 -21.74 -7.24 20.09
N ILE A 166 -20.70 -7.24 20.93
CA ILE A 166 -20.07 -8.45 21.47
C ILE A 166 -21.10 -9.32 22.19
N LEU A 167 -21.88 -8.76 23.11
CA LEU A 167 -22.90 -9.52 23.85
C LEU A 167 -23.93 -10.17 22.92
N ASP A 168 -24.30 -9.50 21.83
CA ASP A 168 -25.27 -10.03 20.88
C ASP A 168 -24.65 -11.12 19.99
N LEU A 169 -23.40 -10.93 19.55
CA LEU A 169 -22.63 -11.94 18.80
C LEU A 169 -22.34 -13.18 19.63
N GLU A 170 -21.91 -13.02 20.89
CA GLU A 170 -21.65 -14.14 21.80
C GLU A 170 -22.92 -15.00 22.00
N ARG A 171 -24.08 -14.35 22.08
CA ARG A 171 -25.39 -15.01 22.17
C ARG A 171 -25.78 -15.72 20.87
N ILE A 172 -25.47 -15.16 19.71
CA ILE A 172 -25.81 -15.72 18.40
C ILE A 172 -24.92 -16.94 18.08
N TYR A 173 -23.63 -16.85 18.34
CA TYR A 173 -22.63 -17.84 17.93
C TYR A 173 -22.19 -18.80 19.05
N ASP A 174 -22.74 -18.63 20.26
CA ASP A 174 -22.46 -19.42 21.47
C ASP A 174 -20.96 -19.58 21.76
N ARG A 175 -20.22 -18.47 21.63
CA ARG A 175 -18.77 -18.42 21.85
C ARG A 175 -18.34 -17.02 22.29
N PRO A 176 -17.25 -16.89 23.08
CA PRO A 176 -16.71 -15.59 23.42
C PRO A 176 -16.17 -14.88 22.17
N VAL A 177 -16.40 -13.57 22.09
CA VAL A 177 -15.92 -12.73 20.97
C VAL A 177 -14.90 -11.72 21.52
N ASP A 178 -13.71 -11.72 20.93
CA ASP A 178 -12.65 -10.79 21.31
C ASP A 178 -13.03 -9.34 20.95
N PHE A 179 -12.71 -8.41 21.84
CA PHE A 179 -13.08 -7.00 21.68
C PHE A 179 -12.38 -6.34 20.48
N GLU A 180 -11.09 -6.66 20.28
CA GLU A 180 -10.32 -6.13 19.15
C GLU A 180 -10.88 -6.67 17.83
N LEU A 181 -11.27 -7.96 17.83
CA LEU A 181 -11.92 -8.60 16.69
C LEU A 181 -13.27 -7.93 16.36
N ALA A 182 -14.16 -7.75 17.34
CA ALA A 182 -15.46 -7.14 17.14
C ALA A 182 -15.36 -5.68 16.68
N MET A 183 -14.34 -4.96 17.15
CA MET A 183 -14.16 -3.55 16.86
C MET A 183 -13.56 -3.30 15.47
N ASN A 184 -12.51 -4.05 15.12
CA ASN A 184 -11.59 -3.66 14.03
C ASN A 184 -11.63 -4.59 12.82
N VAL A 185 -12.35 -5.72 12.88
CA VAL A 185 -12.49 -6.62 11.72
C VAL A 185 -13.72 -6.25 10.88
N PRO A 186 -13.62 -6.24 9.53
CA PRO A 186 -14.77 -6.10 8.64
C PRO A 186 -15.90 -7.08 8.98
N LEU A 187 -17.14 -6.59 8.99
CA LEU A 187 -18.27 -7.36 9.54
C LEU A 187 -18.53 -8.69 8.79
N HIS A 188 -18.34 -8.74 7.46
CA HIS A 188 -18.47 -9.99 6.71
C HIS A 188 -17.42 -11.04 7.10
N ARG A 189 -16.21 -10.60 7.51
CA ARG A 189 -15.15 -11.49 7.99
C ARG A 189 -15.42 -11.93 9.41
N LEU A 190 -15.94 -11.03 10.24
CA LEU A 190 -16.38 -11.36 11.59
C LEU A 190 -17.46 -12.46 11.53
N ASP A 191 -18.41 -12.38 10.61
CA ASP A 191 -19.38 -13.47 10.38
C ASP A 191 -18.69 -14.77 9.97
N ALA A 192 -17.80 -14.73 8.98
CA ALA A 192 -17.08 -15.93 8.54
C ALA A 192 -16.24 -16.60 9.65
N LEU A 193 -15.62 -15.80 10.53
CA LEU A 193 -14.84 -16.27 11.68
C LEU A 193 -15.73 -16.88 12.77
N LEU A 194 -16.90 -16.29 13.01
CA LEU A 194 -17.83 -16.73 14.05
C LEU A 194 -18.71 -17.91 13.62
N SER A 195 -19.16 -17.93 12.36
CA SER A 195 -19.95 -18.99 11.72
C SER A 195 -19.18 -20.30 11.52
N GLY A 196 -17.85 -20.29 11.61
CA GLY A 196 -17.03 -21.47 11.34
C GLY A 196 -17.07 -21.95 9.88
N GLN A 197 -17.69 -21.19 8.97
CA GLN A 197 -17.74 -21.44 7.53
C GLN A 197 -16.56 -20.84 6.75
N GLY A 198 -15.56 -20.30 7.46
CA GLY A 198 -14.20 -20.17 6.93
C GLY A 198 -13.65 -21.56 6.62
N GLY A 199 -13.80 -22.01 5.37
CA GLY A 199 -13.19 -23.23 4.87
C GLY A 199 -11.71 -23.28 5.25
N ALA A 200 -11.37 -24.28 6.06
CA ALA A 200 -10.08 -24.53 6.69
C ALA A 200 -9.54 -23.34 7.50
N ALA A 201 -9.11 -23.60 8.74
CA ALA A 201 -8.23 -22.68 9.44
C ALA A 201 -7.03 -22.36 8.53
N ILE A 202 -7.03 -21.18 7.89
CA ILE A 202 -5.90 -20.76 7.07
C ILE A 202 -4.80 -20.42 8.06
N PRO A 203 -3.66 -21.14 8.10
CA PRO A 203 -2.77 -21.10 9.24
C PRO A 203 -2.24 -19.69 9.45
N THR A 204 -2.70 -19.03 10.49
CA THR A 204 -1.92 -17.97 11.14
C THR A 204 -1.04 -18.65 12.17
N GLY A 205 0.28 -18.60 11.97
CA GLY A 205 1.22 -18.71 13.08
C GLY A 205 1.82 -20.09 13.41
N ALA A 206 2.06 -20.97 12.45
CA ALA A 206 2.96 -22.09 12.71
C ALA A 206 3.87 -22.36 11.51
N PHE A 207 5.18 -22.17 11.70
CA PHE A 207 6.23 -22.55 10.77
C PHE A 207 6.34 -24.08 10.69
N GLU A 208 5.26 -24.75 10.26
CA GLU A 208 5.09 -26.21 10.27
C GLU A 208 5.53 -26.87 8.96
N ARG A 209 5.64 -26.07 7.89
CA ARG A 209 5.99 -26.53 6.56
C ARG A 209 7.32 -25.91 6.13
N PRO A 210 8.19 -26.66 5.42
CA PRO A 210 9.40 -26.08 4.87
C PRO A 210 9.05 -24.98 3.86
N GLY A 211 9.91 -24.00 3.68
CA GLY A 211 9.55 -22.83 2.89
C GLY A 211 10.58 -21.74 2.85
N LEU A 212 10.11 -20.55 2.50
CA LEU A 212 10.90 -19.32 2.53
C LEU A 212 10.16 -18.24 3.31
N LEU A 213 10.90 -17.35 3.96
CA LEU A 213 10.37 -16.14 4.56
C LEU A 213 10.49 -14.99 3.56
N LEU A 214 9.40 -14.32 3.23
CA LEU A 214 9.34 -13.17 2.35
C LEU A 214 8.88 -11.94 3.13
N THR A 215 9.71 -10.91 3.15
CA THR A 215 9.34 -9.59 3.67
C THR A 215 8.87 -8.71 2.52
N GLY A 216 7.91 -7.81 2.79
CA GLY A 216 7.43 -6.89 1.77
C GLY A 216 6.61 -7.55 0.65
N ALA A 217 5.98 -8.71 0.93
CA ALA A 217 5.13 -9.45 -0.02
C ALA A 217 4.00 -8.59 -0.63
N THR A 218 3.52 -7.57 0.09
CA THR A 218 2.49 -6.64 -0.40
C THR A 218 3.04 -5.50 -1.26
N GLY A 219 4.34 -5.47 -1.54
CA GLY A 219 4.99 -4.49 -2.41
C GLY A 219 5.05 -4.95 -3.87
N PHE A 220 5.46 -4.06 -4.77
CA PHE A 220 5.52 -4.33 -6.21
C PHE A 220 6.37 -5.58 -6.53
N LEU A 221 7.68 -5.56 -6.22
CA LEU A 221 8.55 -6.73 -6.38
C LEU A 221 8.09 -7.94 -5.54
N GLY A 222 7.57 -7.69 -4.33
CA GLY A 222 7.15 -8.73 -3.39
C GLY A 222 6.05 -9.64 -3.95
N GLY A 223 5.07 -9.08 -4.68
CA GLY A 223 4.01 -9.86 -5.32
C GLY A 223 4.54 -10.81 -6.40
N HIS A 224 5.48 -10.35 -7.22
CA HIS A 224 6.13 -11.19 -8.23
C HIS A 224 7.01 -12.28 -7.63
N VAL A 225 7.75 -11.96 -6.57
CA VAL A 225 8.54 -12.93 -5.82
C VAL A 225 7.64 -13.97 -5.17
N LEU A 226 6.53 -13.57 -4.57
CA LEU A 226 5.52 -14.47 -4.01
C LEU A 226 4.99 -15.43 -5.07
N ALA A 227 4.59 -14.89 -6.23
CA ALA A 227 4.03 -15.70 -7.32
C ALA A 227 5.04 -16.68 -7.91
N ARG A 228 6.27 -16.22 -8.15
CA ARG A 228 7.36 -17.06 -8.65
C ARG A 228 7.71 -18.16 -7.65
N ALA A 229 7.85 -17.81 -6.38
CA ALA A 229 8.16 -18.77 -5.32
C ALA A 229 7.04 -19.79 -5.12
N ALA A 230 5.79 -19.35 -5.10
CA ALA A 230 4.64 -20.24 -4.97
C ALA A 230 4.54 -21.24 -6.13
N ARG A 231 5.03 -20.90 -7.32
CA ARG A 231 5.12 -21.83 -8.45
C ARG A 231 6.33 -22.77 -8.36
N ASP A 232 7.50 -22.24 -8.06
CA ASP A 232 8.77 -22.96 -8.19
C ASP A 232 9.12 -23.81 -6.95
N LEU A 233 8.59 -23.48 -5.77
CA LEU A 233 8.81 -24.26 -4.55
C LEU A 233 8.23 -25.69 -4.70
N PRO A 234 8.83 -26.71 -4.09
CA PRO A 234 8.29 -28.07 -4.14
C PRO A 234 6.88 -28.17 -3.56
N ALA A 235 6.16 -29.25 -3.89
CA ALA A 235 4.91 -29.58 -3.24
C ALA A 235 5.11 -29.66 -1.72
N GLY A 236 4.12 -29.19 -0.95
CA GLY A 236 4.21 -29.13 0.51
C GLY A 236 4.99 -27.93 1.08
N HIS A 237 5.77 -27.20 0.26
CA HIS A 237 6.44 -25.98 0.73
C HIS A 237 5.52 -24.74 0.67
N VAL A 238 5.83 -23.71 1.44
CA VAL A 238 5.09 -22.43 1.48
C VAL A 238 5.99 -21.20 1.47
N VAL A 239 5.39 -20.07 1.13
CA VAL A 239 5.95 -18.74 1.33
C VAL A 239 5.37 -18.13 2.60
N TYR A 240 6.18 -17.96 3.64
CA TYR A 240 5.83 -17.23 4.85
C TYR A 240 5.97 -15.73 4.59
N CYS A 241 4.86 -15.01 4.54
CA CYS A 241 4.84 -13.58 4.25
C CYS A 241 4.79 -12.77 5.54
N LEU A 242 5.89 -12.09 5.88
CA LEU A 242 5.90 -11.14 6.99
C LEU A 242 5.17 -9.86 6.58
N VAL A 243 4.01 -9.61 7.19
CA VAL A 243 3.17 -8.45 6.87
C VAL A 243 2.90 -7.64 8.13
N ARG A 244 3.26 -6.36 8.08
CA ARG A 244 2.98 -5.38 9.14
C ARG A 244 1.50 -5.11 9.22
N ASP A 245 0.99 -4.99 10.43
CA ASP A 245 -0.34 -4.44 10.64
C ASP A 245 -0.35 -2.93 10.33
N LYS A 246 -1.32 -2.47 9.56
CA LYS A 246 -1.45 -1.07 9.10
C LYS A 246 -2.93 -0.71 9.07
N ARG A 247 -3.25 0.53 8.66
CA ARG A 247 -4.64 1.05 8.49
C ARG A 247 -5.57 0.20 7.60
N ARG A 248 -5.04 -0.76 6.83
CA ARG A 248 -5.78 -1.79 6.07
C ARG A 248 -5.30 -3.15 6.56
N ASP A 249 -6.23 -4.08 6.72
CA ASP A 249 -5.99 -5.44 7.21
C ASP A 249 -4.80 -6.09 6.49
N ALA A 250 -3.85 -6.62 7.26
CA ALA A 250 -2.62 -7.20 6.74
C ALA A 250 -2.90 -8.43 5.86
N ARG A 251 -3.93 -9.20 6.19
CA ARG A 251 -4.31 -10.40 5.46
C ARG A 251 -4.97 -10.06 4.15
N GLU A 252 -5.93 -9.15 4.15
CA GLU A 252 -6.62 -8.71 2.95
C GLU A 252 -5.63 -8.17 1.90
N ARG A 253 -4.67 -7.33 2.31
CA ARG A 253 -3.63 -6.83 1.40
C ARG A 253 -2.78 -7.93 0.79
N LEU A 254 -2.47 -8.98 1.56
CA LEU A 254 -1.71 -10.12 1.06
C LEU A 254 -2.55 -10.97 0.12
N ASP A 255 -3.81 -11.26 0.50
CA ASP A 255 -4.75 -12.04 -0.30
C ASP A 255 -5.07 -11.34 -1.63
N GLU A 256 -5.20 -10.01 -1.64
CA GLU A 256 -5.39 -9.21 -2.86
C GLU A 256 -4.21 -9.35 -3.81
N VAL A 257 -2.98 -9.25 -3.29
CA VAL A 257 -1.75 -9.43 -4.07
C VAL A 257 -1.63 -10.88 -4.58
N ALA A 258 -1.90 -11.86 -3.73
CA ALA A 258 -1.91 -13.26 -4.11
C ALA A 258 -2.90 -13.51 -5.25
N ARG A 259 -4.14 -13.01 -5.14
CA ARG A 259 -5.18 -13.14 -6.17
C ARG A 259 -4.79 -12.47 -7.49
N ARG A 260 -4.22 -11.26 -7.42
CA ARG A 260 -3.74 -10.52 -8.61
C ARG A 260 -2.67 -11.30 -9.38
N HIS A 261 -1.79 -12.01 -8.68
CA HIS A 261 -0.74 -12.81 -9.31
C HIS A 261 -1.10 -14.30 -9.45
N GLY A 262 -2.35 -14.70 -9.22
CA GLY A 262 -2.81 -16.09 -9.39
C GLY A 262 -2.19 -17.09 -8.40
N VAL A 263 -1.85 -16.65 -7.19
CA VAL A 263 -1.21 -17.48 -6.16
C VAL A 263 -2.26 -18.21 -5.33
N PRO A 264 -2.24 -19.56 -5.28
CA PRO A 264 -3.19 -20.32 -4.49
C PRO A 264 -3.02 -20.10 -2.97
N PRO A 265 -4.12 -19.99 -2.18
CA PRO A 265 -4.07 -19.77 -0.73
C PRO A 265 -3.23 -20.77 0.07
N GLU A 266 -3.09 -22.00 -0.41
CA GLU A 266 -2.32 -23.07 0.24
C GLU A 266 -0.79 -22.96 0.05
N ARG A 267 -0.35 -22.01 -0.80
CA ARG A 267 1.06 -21.79 -1.14
C ARG A 267 1.71 -20.66 -0.34
N TYR A 268 0.95 -19.91 0.46
CA TYR A 268 1.48 -18.87 1.32
C TYR A 268 0.84 -18.88 2.70
N VAL A 269 1.58 -18.34 3.68
CA VAL A 269 1.19 -18.25 5.08
C VAL A 269 1.46 -16.83 5.55
N MET A 270 0.45 -16.15 6.08
CA MET A 270 0.66 -14.82 6.65
C MET A 270 1.34 -14.94 8.02
N VAL A 271 2.42 -14.18 8.20
CA VAL A 271 3.11 -13.99 9.47
C VAL A 271 2.89 -12.53 9.89
N PRO A 272 2.02 -12.24 10.87
CA PRO A 272 1.85 -10.88 11.35
C PRO A 272 3.12 -10.43 12.09
N GLY A 273 3.68 -9.28 11.73
CA GLY A 273 4.89 -8.77 12.37
C GLY A 273 5.60 -7.65 11.62
N THR A 274 6.66 -7.12 12.21
CA THR A 274 7.43 -5.99 11.64
C THR A 274 8.93 -6.19 11.76
N LEU A 275 9.69 -5.64 10.81
CA LEU A 275 11.15 -5.83 10.70
C LEU A 275 11.96 -5.18 11.82
N ASP A 276 11.43 -4.12 12.42
CA ASP A 276 12.08 -3.33 13.47
C ASP A 276 11.75 -3.80 14.89
N ALA A 277 10.86 -4.79 15.04
CA ALA A 277 10.58 -5.41 16.32
C ALA A 277 11.51 -6.62 16.55
N PRO A 278 12.00 -6.83 17.78
CA PRO A 278 12.73 -8.05 18.13
C PRO A 278 11.94 -9.30 17.74
N ARG A 279 12.60 -10.29 17.11
CA ARG A 279 11.95 -11.53 16.63
C ARG A 279 10.75 -11.27 15.71
N PHE A 280 10.77 -10.18 14.96
CA PHE A 280 9.66 -9.68 14.14
C PHE A 280 8.36 -9.34 14.88
N GLY A 281 8.39 -9.26 16.22
CA GLY A 281 7.20 -9.15 17.06
C GLY A 281 6.49 -10.49 17.31
N LEU A 282 7.10 -11.61 16.94
CA LEU A 282 6.60 -12.95 17.24
C LEU A 282 6.91 -13.34 18.69
N ASP A 283 6.04 -14.16 19.28
CA ASP A 283 6.34 -14.79 20.55
C ASP A 283 7.58 -15.72 20.43
N GLY A 284 8.20 -16.02 21.58
CA GLY A 284 9.43 -16.81 21.61
C GLY A 284 9.29 -18.19 20.97
N ALA A 285 8.15 -18.86 21.18
CA ALA A 285 7.89 -20.20 20.67
C ALA A 285 7.63 -20.23 19.15
N ALA A 286 7.01 -19.18 18.59
CA ALA A 286 6.78 -19.02 17.16
C ALA A 286 8.08 -18.70 16.42
N HIS A 287 8.93 -17.84 17.00
CA HIS A 287 10.25 -17.55 16.47
C HIS A 287 11.19 -18.77 16.56
N GLU A 288 11.14 -19.53 17.65
CA GLU A 288 11.89 -20.78 17.79
C GLU A 288 11.41 -21.85 16.82
N ARG A 289 10.10 -22.00 16.58
CA ARG A 289 9.60 -22.91 15.53
C ARG A 289 10.08 -22.51 14.14
N ALA A 290 10.16 -21.22 13.87
CA ALA A 290 10.73 -20.70 12.62
C ALA A 290 12.22 -21.02 12.46
N GLY A 291 12.98 -20.99 13.57
CA GLY A 291 14.43 -21.20 13.58
C GLY A 291 14.87 -22.66 13.73
N ALA A 292 14.31 -23.40 14.67
CA ALA A 292 14.87 -24.67 15.15
C ALA A 292 14.31 -25.93 14.47
N GLY A 293 13.43 -25.81 13.47
CA GLY A 293 12.85 -26.99 12.81
C GLY A 293 11.82 -26.74 11.69
N GLY A 294 11.38 -25.49 11.48
CA GLY A 294 10.31 -25.14 10.52
C GLY A 294 10.70 -25.12 9.05
N GLY A 295 11.94 -25.46 8.70
CA GLY A 295 12.37 -25.64 7.31
C GLY A 295 12.39 -24.37 6.45
N VAL A 296 12.49 -23.18 7.06
CA VAL A 296 12.73 -21.93 6.30
C VAL A 296 14.17 -21.94 5.80
N GLY A 297 14.37 -22.36 4.55
CA GLY A 297 15.71 -22.45 3.95
C GLY A 297 16.27 -21.10 3.50
N ARG A 298 15.39 -20.09 3.31
CA ARG A 298 15.75 -18.80 2.72
C ARG A 298 14.88 -17.66 3.26
N ALA A 299 15.50 -16.52 3.54
CA ALA A 299 14.81 -15.25 3.81
C ALA A 299 15.03 -14.26 2.64
N LEU A 300 13.97 -13.66 2.13
CA LEU A 300 14.00 -12.62 1.11
C LEU A 300 13.59 -11.28 1.73
N ARG A 301 14.51 -10.31 1.70
CA ARG A 301 14.27 -8.97 2.23
C ARG A 301 14.15 -7.93 1.13
N GLY A 302 12.96 -7.32 1.05
CA GLY A 302 12.70 -6.09 0.28
C GLY A 302 12.44 -4.89 1.18
N ASP A 303 13.19 -3.79 0.99
CA ASP A 303 12.87 -2.52 1.66
C ASP A 303 12.06 -1.63 0.73
N GLY A 304 10.95 -1.11 1.25
CA GLY A 304 10.27 0.04 0.67
C GLY A 304 10.88 1.35 1.15
N GLN A 305 10.77 2.39 0.34
CA GLN A 305 11.08 3.76 0.73
C GLN A 305 10.17 4.17 1.90
N HIS A 306 10.75 4.51 3.05
CA HIS A 306 10.02 5.02 4.21
C HIS A 306 10.10 6.54 4.21
N GLY A 307 8.94 7.20 4.35
CA GLY A 307 8.88 8.65 4.55
C GLY A 307 9.42 9.00 5.93
N GLY A 308 10.62 9.57 5.97
CA GLY A 308 11.32 9.96 7.19
C GLY A 308 12.63 10.67 6.84
N GLY A 309 13.28 11.28 7.83
CA GLY A 309 14.58 11.92 7.63
C GLY A 309 15.66 10.91 7.21
N ALA A 310 16.74 11.38 6.58
CA ALA A 310 17.83 10.50 6.12
C ALA A 310 18.44 9.64 7.24
N GLN A 311 18.48 10.16 8.47
CA GLN A 311 18.98 9.43 9.64
C GLN A 311 17.99 8.36 10.12
N GLU A 312 16.70 8.69 10.25
CA GLU A 312 15.66 7.74 10.67
C GLU A 312 15.57 6.54 9.71
N MET A 313 15.70 6.78 8.41
CA MET A 313 15.68 5.71 7.41
C MET A 313 16.92 4.80 7.50
N ARG A 314 18.09 5.34 7.86
CA ARG A 314 19.29 4.55 8.14
C ARG A 314 19.09 3.71 9.40
N ASP A 315 18.62 4.31 10.48
CA ASP A 315 18.45 3.63 11.76
C ASP A 315 17.38 2.52 11.68
N TRP A 316 16.27 2.76 10.97
CA TRP A 316 15.25 1.75 10.71
C TRP A 316 15.78 0.60 9.84
N SER A 317 16.54 0.91 8.78
CA SER A 317 17.13 -0.11 7.91
C SER A 317 18.18 -0.95 8.65
N ALA A 318 18.98 -0.32 9.51
CA ALA A 318 19.99 -0.98 10.34
C ALA A 318 19.35 -1.95 11.33
N ARG A 319 18.34 -1.51 12.09
CA ARG A 319 17.58 -2.42 12.99
C ARG A 319 16.91 -3.55 12.20
N GLY A 320 16.28 -3.22 11.08
CA GLY A 320 15.60 -4.20 10.23
C GLY A 320 16.53 -5.28 9.70
N ILE A 321 17.76 -4.93 9.29
CA ILE A 321 18.72 -5.92 8.82
C ILE A 321 19.28 -6.78 9.95
N GLU A 322 19.54 -6.21 11.12
CA GLU A 322 20.02 -6.96 12.29
C GLU A 322 19.04 -8.05 12.69
N VAL A 323 17.75 -7.73 12.82
CA VAL A 323 16.70 -8.70 13.16
C VAL A 323 16.62 -9.83 12.12
N VAL A 324 16.73 -9.51 10.83
CA VAL A 324 16.73 -10.52 9.76
C VAL A 324 17.98 -11.40 9.83
N LEU A 325 19.15 -10.84 10.13
CA LEU A 325 20.38 -11.62 10.27
C LEU A 325 20.34 -12.53 11.50
N GLU A 326 19.78 -12.06 12.62
CA GLU A 326 19.52 -12.90 13.81
C GLU A 326 18.59 -14.07 13.46
N PHE A 327 17.50 -13.80 12.75
CA PHE A 327 16.60 -14.84 12.25
C PHE A 327 17.33 -15.86 11.37
N CYS A 328 18.10 -15.40 10.37
CA CYS A 328 18.82 -16.31 9.47
C CYS A 328 19.83 -17.19 10.21
N ARG A 329 20.52 -16.66 11.23
CA ARG A 329 21.43 -17.45 12.07
C ARG A 329 20.68 -18.50 12.87
N ALA A 330 19.54 -18.14 13.46
CA ALA A 330 18.72 -19.06 14.23
C ALA A 330 18.11 -20.16 13.34
N ALA A 331 17.71 -19.81 12.11
CA ALA A 331 17.08 -20.71 11.15
C ALA A 331 18.04 -21.55 10.31
N GLY A 332 19.33 -21.20 10.29
CA GLY A 332 20.28 -21.73 9.30
C GLY A 332 19.89 -21.38 7.85
N ALA A 333 19.16 -20.29 7.66
CA ALA A 333 18.61 -19.86 6.38
C ALA A 333 19.60 -18.97 5.61
N ASP A 334 19.56 -19.04 4.27
CA ASP A 334 20.28 -18.09 3.42
C ASP A 334 19.49 -16.77 3.23
N LEU A 335 20.19 -15.63 3.15
CA LEU A 335 19.56 -14.32 2.95
C LEU A 335 19.68 -13.86 1.50
N ARG A 336 18.57 -13.47 0.87
CA ARG A 336 18.57 -12.71 -0.39
C ARG A 336 18.10 -11.30 -0.13
N PHE A 337 18.96 -10.33 -0.39
CA PHE A 337 18.70 -8.93 -0.13
C PHE A 337 18.53 -8.15 -1.43
N SER A 338 17.38 -7.51 -1.61
CA SER A 338 17.19 -6.54 -2.69
C SER A 338 17.76 -5.18 -2.27
N SER A 339 18.93 -4.85 -2.80
CA SER A 339 19.54 -3.52 -2.73
C SER A 339 19.09 -2.65 -3.92
N SER A 340 19.71 -1.49 -4.11
CA SER A 340 19.34 -0.54 -5.15
C SER A 340 20.54 0.02 -5.90
N SER A 341 20.35 0.43 -7.15
CA SER A 341 21.33 1.26 -7.89
C SER A 341 21.66 2.58 -7.18
N ALA A 342 20.81 3.06 -6.27
CA ALA A 342 21.03 4.28 -5.47
C ALA A 342 22.26 4.21 -4.52
N VAL A 343 22.91 3.05 -4.43
CA VAL A 343 24.23 2.92 -3.77
C VAL A 343 25.36 3.58 -4.56
N PHE A 344 25.13 3.86 -5.85
CA PHE A 344 26.08 4.52 -6.74
C PHE A 344 25.62 5.95 -7.09
N PRO A 345 26.55 6.82 -7.51
CA PRO A 345 26.19 8.04 -8.20
C PRO A 345 25.39 7.77 -9.49
N ASP A 346 24.45 8.65 -9.80
CA ASP A 346 23.62 8.56 -11.01
C ASP A 346 24.39 8.78 -12.33
N ARG A 347 25.68 9.12 -12.22
CA ARG A 347 26.58 9.40 -13.35
C ARG A 347 27.90 8.64 -13.29
N GLY A 348 28.50 8.42 -14.46
CA GLY A 348 29.85 7.85 -14.60
C GLY A 348 29.90 6.32 -14.67
N GLY A 349 30.88 5.71 -14.01
CA GLY A 349 31.13 4.26 -14.08
C GLY A 349 32.01 3.80 -15.27
N PRO A 350 32.16 2.48 -15.46
CA PRO A 350 31.29 1.42 -14.94
C PRO A 350 31.43 1.19 -13.44
N TRP A 351 30.31 1.20 -12.73
CA TRP A 351 30.22 0.87 -11.32
C TRP A 351 30.23 -0.65 -11.13
N GLY A 352 31.19 -1.15 -10.35
CA GLY A 352 31.42 -2.58 -10.17
C GLY A 352 30.46 -3.28 -9.22
N GLU A 353 30.53 -4.61 -9.18
CA GLU A 353 29.78 -5.48 -8.26
C GLU A 353 30.54 -5.71 -6.93
N GLY A 354 31.39 -4.77 -6.54
CA GLY A 354 32.13 -4.78 -5.28
C GLY A 354 31.43 -4.00 -4.15
N PRO A 355 32.05 -3.94 -2.96
CA PRO A 355 31.58 -3.11 -1.85
C PRO A 355 31.50 -1.64 -2.23
N THR A 356 30.48 -0.94 -1.71
CA THR A 356 30.24 0.49 -1.94
C THR A 356 30.37 1.30 -0.66
N VAL A 357 30.65 2.58 -0.80
CA VAL A 357 30.72 3.54 0.32
C VAL A 357 29.83 4.74 0.02
N PRO A 358 29.29 5.44 1.05
CA PRO A 358 28.51 6.65 0.83
C PRO A 358 29.32 7.71 0.08
N TRP A 359 28.67 8.37 -0.87
CA TRP A 359 29.28 9.36 -1.76
C TRP A 359 28.65 10.74 -1.59
N ALA A 360 29.29 11.79 -2.11
CA ALA A 360 28.81 13.17 -2.00
C ALA A 360 27.51 13.38 -2.81
N GLY A 361 26.39 13.59 -2.13
CA GLY A 361 25.05 13.63 -2.76
C GLY A 361 24.24 12.35 -2.58
N CYS A 362 24.79 11.34 -1.90
CA CYS A 362 24.08 10.10 -1.62
C CYS A 362 22.83 10.34 -0.76
N THR A 363 21.70 9.84 -1.24
CA THR A 363 20.41 9.98 -0.55
C THR A 363 20.40 9.19 0.77
N GLY A 364 19.47 9.54 1.67
CA GLY A 364 19.25 8.76 2.89
C GLY A 364 18.93 7.28 2.58
N TYR A 365 18.17 7.04 1.51
CA TYR A 365 17.85 5.70 1.01
C TYR A 365 19.10 4.95 0.50
N GLY A 366 19.91 5.59 -0.36
CA GLY A 366 21.15 4.99 -0.86
C GLY A 366 22.13 4.64 0.27
N ALA A 367 22.30 5.56 1.23
CA ALA A 367 23.16 5.33 2.39
C ALA A 367 22.65 4.21 3.30
N ALA A 368 21.33 4.08 3.48
CA ALA A 368 20.72 2.98 4.23
C ALA A 368 20.94 1.62 3.56
N LYS A 369 20.95 1.57 2.22
CA LYS A 369 21.28 0.37 1.44
C LYS A 369 22.76 0.00 1.56
N ILE A 370 23.67 0.97 1.43
CA ILE A 370 25.11 0.76 1.62
C ILE A 370 25.40 0.17 3.01
N ALA A 371 24.79 0.72 4.06
CA ALA A 371 24.95 0.21 5.43
C ALA A 371 24.43 -1.23 5.58
N ALA A 372 23.27 -1.55 4.98
CA ALA A 372 22.73 -2.90 5.02
C ALA A 372 23.62 -3.91 4.26
N GLU A 373 24.16 -3.54 3.10
CA GLU A 373 25.10 -4.39 2.35
C GLU A 373 26.37 -4.70 3.17
N ALA A 374 26.93 -3.70 3.85
CA ALA A 374 28.08 -3.87 4.73
C ALA A 374 27.76 -4.79 5.91
N ALA A 375 26.60 -4.60 6.56
CA ALA A 375 26.17 -5.44 7.68
C ALA A 375 25.98 -6.91 7.26
N ILE A 376 25.36 -7.16 6.10
CA ILE A 376 25.19 -8.51 5.55
C ILE A 376 26.55 -9.15 5.26
N THR A 377 27.45 -8.42 4.61
CA THR A 377 28.79 -8.92 4.25
C THR A 377 29.61 -9.28 5.48
N ALA A 378 29.49 -8.50 6.57
CA ALA A 378 30.18 -8.75 7.83
C ALA A 378 29.50 -9.82 8.72
N SER A 379 28.29 -10.27 8.39
CA SER A 379 27.45 -11.05 9.30
C SER A 379 27.84 -12.51 9.48
N GLY A 380 28.58 -13.07 8.50
CA GLY A 380 28.87 -14.50 8.37
C GLY A 380 27.67 -15.37 7.93
N VAL A 381 26.49 -14.78 7.72
CA VAL A 381 25.30 -15.48 7.21
C VAL A 381 25.46 -15.75 5.72
N PRO A 382 25.17 -16.97 5.21
CA PRO A 382 25.10 -17.22 3.78
C PRO A 382 24.11 -16.25 3.12
N ALA A 383 24.58 -15.37 2.25
CA ALA A 383 23.74 -14.33 1.69
C ALA A 383 24.10 -14.01 0.24
N ALA A 384 23.18 -13.35 -0.47
CA ALA A 384 23.41 -12.72 -1.75
C ALA A 384 22.69 -11.37 -1.83
N ILE A 385 23.34 -10.41 -2.47
CA ILE A 385 22.85 -9.04 -2.61
C ILE A 385 22.57 -8.76 -4.09
N LEU A 386 21.35 -8.32 -4.38
CA LEU A 386 20.93 -7.96 -5.72
C LEU A 386 20.60 -6.47 -5.77
N ARG A 387 21.43 -5.68 -6.45
CA ARG A 387 21.20 -4.24 -6.68
C ARG A 387 20.28 -4.06 -7.88
N LEU A 388 19.14 -3.43 -7.64
CA LEU A 388 18.07 -3.24 -8.63
C LEU A 388 17.91 -1.76 -8.97
N PRO A 389 17.64 -1.42 -10.25
CA PRO A 389 17.20 -0.09 -10.63
C PRO A 389 15.68 0.02 -10.40
N SER A 390 15.03 1.01 -11.02
CA SER A 390 13.56 1.03 -11.08
C SER A 390 13.05 -0.22 -11.80
N LEU A 391 11.91 -0.75 -11.34
CA LEU A 391 11.34 -1.98 -11.88
C LEU A 391 10.05 -1.69 -12.63
N TYR A 392 9.87 -2.36 -13.76
CA TYR A 392 8.61 -2.32 -14.52
C TYR A 392 8.01 -3.73 -14.67
N ASP A 393 6.73 -3.77 -14.94
CA ASP A 393 5.99 -4.96 -15.38
C ASP A 393 5.38 -4.64 -16.75
N LEU A 394 5.47 -5.56 -17.71
CA LEU A 394 4.97 -5.33 -19.07
C LEU A 394 3.45 -5.08 -19.11
N GLU A 395 2.70 -5.79 -18.28
CA GLU A 395 1.24 -5.80 -18.26
C GLU A 395 0.66 -4.78 -17.28
N ALA A 396 1.21 -4.68 -16.06
CA ALA A 396 0.65 -3.85 -14.99
C ALA A 396 1.58 -2.70 -14.56
N PRO A 397 1.25 -1.43 -14.79
CA PRO A 397 2.08 -0.30 -14.34
C PRO A 397 2.18 -0.21 -12.82
N ASN A 398 3.34 0.23 -12.34
CA ASN A 398 3.53 0.57 -10.93
C ASN A 398 3.25 2.06 -10.70
N PRO A 399 2.05 2.44 -10.19
CA PRO A 399 1.65 3.85 -10.09
C PRO A 399 2.46 4.65 -9.08
N ARG A 400 3.29 3.99 -8.26
CA ARG A 400 4.15 4.63 -7.25
C ARG A 400 5.60 4.76 -7.70
N ASP A 401 5.97 4.22 -8.85
CA ASP A 401 7.32 4.32 -9.38
C ASP A 401 7.52 5.69 -10.06
N ILE A 402 8.62 6.36 -9.70
CA ILE A 402 8.91 7.71 -10.21
C ILE A 402 9.17 7.70 -11.73
N CYS A 403 9.78 6.65 -12.27
CA CYS A 403 10.04 6.54 -13.70
C CYS A 403 8.74 6.34 -14.46
N GLU A 404 7.81 5.52 -13.97
CA GLU A 404 6.46 5.37 -14.55
C GLU A 404 5.66 6.67 -14.50
N ILE A 405 5.71 7.42 -13.38
CA ILE A 405 5.01 8.72 -13.27
C ILE A 405 5.54 9.72 -14.30
N ILE A 406 6.87 9.85 -14.40
CA ILE A 406 7.52 10.75 -15.37
C ILE A 406 7.21 10.28 -16.81
N LEU A 407 7.26 8.97 -17.07
CA LEU A 407 6.96 8.39 -18.38
C LEU A 407 5.51 8.65 -18.81
N ALA A 408 4.55 8.50 -17.89
CA ALA A 408 3.14 8.77 -18.16
C ALA A 408 2.90 10.26 -18.47
N ALA A 409 3.50 11.17 -17.70
CA ALA A 409 3.43 12.60 -17.97
C ALA A 409 4.05 12.98 -19.32
N ALA A 410 5.21 12.41 -19.64
CA ALA A 410 5.90 12.58 -20.90
C ALA A 410 5.07 12.11 -22.11
N LEU A 411 4.47 10.92 -22.02
CA LEU A 411 3.65 10.34 -23.08
C LEU A 411 2.38 11.15 -23.34
N ARG A 412 1.77 11.73 -22.29
CA ARG A 412 0.61 12.62 -22.42
C ARG A 412 0.95 13.96 -23.06
N ALA A 413 2.11 14.54 -22.71
CA ALA A 413 2.56 15.80 -23.29
C ALA A 413 3.15 15.68 -24.71
N GLY A 414 3.52 14.46 -25.14
CA GLY A 414 4.17 14.22 -26.43
C GLY A 414 5.60 14.78 -26.51
N ALA A 415 6.21 15.11 -25.37
CA ALA A 415 7.56 15.62 -25.28
C ALA A 415 8.23 15.15 -23.97
N ILE A 416 9.55 15.00 -23.99
CA ILE A 416 10.34 14.58 -22.84
C ILE A 416 11.46 15.57 -22.51
N PRO A 417 11.90 15.64 -21.24
CA PRO A 417 13.10 16.36 -20.86
C PRO A 417 14.33 15.86 -21.61
N GLU A 418 15.12 16.79 -22.12
CA GLU A 418 16.31 16.50 -22.91
C GLU A 418 17.36 15.68 -22.12
N GLY A 419 17.66 14.49 -22.64
CA GLY A 419 18.60 13.55 -22.02
C GLY A 419 17.98 12.64 -20.95
N LEU A 420 16.66 12.62 -20.81
CA LEU A 420 15.96 11.69 -19.94
C LEU A 420 16.06 10.25 -20.47
N CYS A 421 16.64 9.37 -19.66
CA CYS A 421 16.65 7.94 -19.91
C CYS A 421 16.48 7.19 -18.59
N PHE A 422 15.75 6.07 -18.62
CA PHE A 422 15.48 5.29 -17.42
C PHE A 422 16.26 3.96 -17.46
N PRO A 423 17.15 3.69 -16.49
CA PRO A 423 17.54 2.32 -16.20
C PRO A 423 16.34 1.63 -15.57
N MET A 424 15.69 0.76 -16.33
CA MET A 424 14.62 -0.07 -15.80
C MET A 424 14.91 -1.53 -16.07
N THR A 425 14.47 -2.38 -15.14
CA THR A 425 14.59 -3.83 -15.25
C THR A 425 13.21 -4.45 -15.08
N ASP A 426 12.91 -5.49 -15.83
CA ASP A 426 11.68 -6.27 -15.70
C ASP A 426 11.63 -6.91 -14.30
N VAL A 427 10.53 -6.66 -13.59
CA VAL A 427 10.29 -7.19 -12.25
C VAL A 427 10.30 -8.72 -12.21
N THR A 428 9.93 -9.39 -13.31
CA THR A 428 9.95 -10.85 -13.41
C THR A 428 11.38 -11.39 -13.47
N ALA A 429 12.29 -10.67 -14.13
CA ALA A 429 13.72 -10.99 -14.14
C ALA A 429 14.34 -10.79 -12.75
N ALA A 430 13.97 -9.71 -12.05
CA ALA A 430 14.38 -9.46 -10.67
C ALA A 430 13.89 -10.57 -9.71
N ALA A 431 12.61 -10.98 -9.82
CA ALA A 431 12.06 -12.07 -9.03
C ALA A 431 12.73 -13.42 -9.31
N ALA A 432 13.03 -13.72 -10.58
CA ALA A 432 13.74 -14.94 -10.97
C ALA A 432 15.15 -15.01 -10.35
N LEU A 433 15.91 -13.91 -10.41
CA LEU A 433 17.29 -13.91 -9.91
C LEU A 433 17.36 -13.94 -8.37
N LEU A 434 16.39 -13.32 -7.67
CA LEU A 434 16.29 -13.41 -6.20
C LEU A 434 16.04 -14.84 -5.71
N LEU A 435 15.28 -15.64 -6.45
CA LEU A 435 14.97 -17.02 -6.10
C LEU A 435 16.01 -18.02 -6.63
N GLY A 436 16.76 -17.64 -7.66
CA GLY A 436 17.80 -18.47 -8.26
C GLY A 436 19.08 -18.64 -7.43
N PRO A 437 20.03 -19.45 -7.93
CA PRO A 437 21.35 -19.58 -7.35
C PRO A 437 22.23 -18.38 -7.72
N ILE A 438 22.50 -17.51 -6.75
CA ILE A 438 23.51 -16.47 -6.90
C ILE A 438 24.81 -16.97 -6.27
N THR A 439 25.85 -17.16 -7.09
CA THR A 439 27.21 -17.52 -6.66
C THR A 439 28.20 -16.50 -7.23
N GLY A 440 29.13 -16.02 -6.40
CA GLY A 440 30.11 -15.00 -6.77
C GLY A 440 31.53 -15.56 -6.92
N PRO A 441 32.48 -14.75 -7.43
CA PRO A 441 33.86 -15.15 -7.65
C PRO A 441 34.68 -15.39 -6.36
N GLY A 442 34.20 -14.95 -5.19
CA GLY A 442 34.95 -14.97 -3.93
C GLY A 442 35.03 -16.31 -3.20
N GLY A 443 34.64 -17.42 -3.82
CA GLY A 443 34.68 -18.76 -3.22
C GLY A 443 33.64 -18.99 -2.12
N ALA A 444 33.73 -20.16 -1.46
CA ALA A 444 32.82 -20.57 -0.39
C ALA A 444 32.95 -19.62 0.83
N GLY A 445 31.87 -18.92 1.18
CA GLY A 445 31.81 -17.99 2.31
C GLY A 445 31.80 -16.50 1.94
N SER A 446 32.00 -16.15 0.66
CA SER A 446 31.80 -14.76 0.19
C SER A 446 30.32 -14.47 -0.11
N VAL A 447 29.87 -13.26 0.19
CA VAL A 447 28.52 -12.78 -0.16
C VAL A 447 28.56 -12.23 -1.59
N PRO A 448 28.00 -12.92 -2.61
CA PRO A 448 27.91 -12.36 -3.94
C PRO A 448 27.04 -11.10 -3.97
N VAL A 449 27.53 -10.09 -4.66
CA VAL A 449 26.80 -8.87 -4.98
C VAL A 449 26.62 -8.83 -6.50
N CYS A 450 25.42 -8.50 -6.96
CA CYS A 450 25.06 -8.48 -8.38
C CYS A 450 24.39 -7.15 -8.73
N ASN A 451 24.77 -6.55 -9.85
CA ASN A 451 24.06 -5.43 -10.45
C ASN A 451 23.10 -6.00 -11.50
N LEU A 452 21.80 -6.07 -11.21
CA LEU A 452 20.80 -6.47 -12.21
C LEU A 452 20.20 -5.23 -12.86
N ILE A 453 21.06 -4.52 -13.59
CA ILE A 453 20.74 -3.24 -14.22
C ILE A 453 20.99 -3.37 -15.70
N ALA A 454 19.94 -3.20 -16.50
CA ALA A 454 20.04 -3.28 -17.94
C ALA A 454 20.99 -2.21 -18.52
N GLU A 455 21.75 -2.60 -19.54
CA GLU A 455 22.52 -1.64 -20.34
C GLU A 455 21.59 -0.82 -21.24
N ALA A 456 20.57 -1.46 -21.79
CA ALA A 456 19.49 -0.82 -22.54
C ALA A 456 18.73 0.16 -21.65
N ARG A 457 18.37 1.32 -22.21
CA ARG A 457 17.63 2.37 -21.52
C ARG A 457 16.27 2.57 -22.17
N VAL A 458 15.28 2.86 -21.33
CA VAL A 458 13.98 3.32 -21.82
C VAL A 458 14.10 4.80 -22.18
N THR A 459 13.87 5.11 -23.45
CA THR A 459 13.94 6.46 -24.03
C THR A 459 12.69 6.72 -24.88
N LEU A 460 12.13 7.92 -24.81
CA LEU A 460 11.01 8.35 -25.63
C LEU A 460 11.47 9.29 -26.76
N ASP A 461 10.64 9.38 -27.80
CA ASP A 461 10.83 10.35 -28.88
C ASP A 461 10.39 11.76 -28.42
N GLY A 462 11.03 12.79 -28.98
CA GLY A 462 10.82 14.19 -28.59
C GLY A 462 11.90 14.70 -27.62
N SER A 463 12.10 16.01 -27.58
CA SER A 463 13.04 16.64 -26.64
C SER A 463 12.58 18.05 -26.36
N MET A 464 12.60 18.43 -25.09
CA MET A 464 12.41 19.81 -24.67
C MET A 464 13.23 20.11 -23.41
N PRO A 465 13.57 21.39 -23.14
CA PRO A 465 14.27 21.76 -21.93
C PRO A 465 13.48 21.35 -20.68
N ALA A 466 14.15 20.77 -19.67
CA ALA A 466 13.50 20.22 -18.48
C ALA A 466 12.55 21.21 -17.76
N ARG A 467 12.91 22.50 -17.72
CA ARG A 467 12.05 23.54 -17.15
C ARG A 467 10.78 23.75 -17.98
N GLY A 468 10.92 23.84 -19.31
CA GLY A 468 9.77 23.96 -20.19
C GLY A 468 8.87 22.72 -20.16
N TRP A 469 9.46 21.54 -19.96
CA TRP A 469 8.68 20.31 -19.77
C TRP A 469 7.86 20.36 -18.48
N LEU A 470 8.48 20.76 -17.37
CA LEU A 470 7.79 20.90 -16.08
C LEU A 470 6.60 21.87 -16.14
N ASP A 471 6.71 22.95 -16.93
CA ASP A 471 5.60 23.89 -17.12
C ASP A 471 4.47 23.31 -18.00
N ALA A 472 4.75 22.27 -18.79
CA ALA A 472 3.84 21.66 -19.74
C ALA A 472 3.17 20.36 -19.24
N VAL A 473 3.57 19.83 -18.07
CA VAL A 473 3.02 18.59 -17.52
C VAL A 473 2.45 18.78 -16.12
N ASP A 474 1.44 17.98 -15.79
CA ASP A 474 0.98 17.81 -14.41
C ASP A 474 1.74 16.66 -13.73
N LEU A 475 2.35 16.95 -12.59
CA LEU A 475 3.13 16.01 -11.79
C LEU A 475 2.80 16.19 -10.30
N PRO A 476 2.86 15.11 -9.50
CA PRO A 476 2.74 15.23 -8.05
C PRO A 476 3.71 16.29 -7.49
N PRO A 477 3.26 17.22 -6.62
CA PRO A 477 4.04 18.39 -6.21
C PRO A 477 5.43 18.06 -5.67
N GLY A 478 5.59 16.91 -5.00
CA GLY A 478 6.88 16.43 -4.51
C GLY A 478 7.86 16.09 -5.64
N ILE A 479 7.39 15.42 -6.69
CA ILE A 479 8.21 15.03 -7.85
C ILE A 479 8.56 16.29 -8.66
N ALA A 480 7.57 17.15 -8.92
CA ALA A 480 7.78 18.42 -9.62
C ALA A 480 8.86 19.27 -8.93
N ARG A 481 8.83 19.37 -7.60
CA ARG A 481 9.83 20.10 -6.81
C ARG A 481 11.23 19.52 -6.93
N VAL A 482 11.38 18.20 -6.88
CA VAL A 482 12.69 17.53 -7.00
C VAL A 482 13.30 17.82 -8.38
N ILE A 483 12.53 17.67 -9.45
CA ILE A 483 12.99 17.93 -10.80
C ILE A 483 13.30 19.42 -11.00
N ALA A 484 12.49 20.33 -10.44
CA ALA A 484 12.72 21.78 -10.55
C ALA A 484 14.01 22.23 -9.82
N GLN A 485 14.32 21.63 -8.68
CA GLN A 485 15.51 21.96 -7.88
C GLN A 485 16.79 21.36 -8.46
N ALA A 486 16.70 20.22 -9.13
CA ALA A 486 17.82 19.57 -9.77
C ALA A 486 17.39 18.93 -11.11
N PRO A 487 17.27 19.72 -12.20
CA PRO A 487 16.81 19.23 -13.50
C PRO A 487 17.68 18.10 -14.07
N ASP A 488 18.93 18.12 -13.64
CA ASP A 488 19.98 17.15 -13.93
C ASP A 488 19.74 15.75 -13.32
N THR A 489 18.80 15.60 -12.38
CA THR A 489 18.38 14.30 -11.80
C THR A 489 17.74 13.37 -12.82
N LEU A 490 17.30 13.92 -13.95
CA LEU A 490 16.75 13.17 -15.07
C LEU A 490 17.82 12.60 -16.02
N ARG A 491 19.08 13.04 -15.87
CA ARG A 491 20.21 12.56 -16.69
C ARG A 491 20.97 11.49 -15.92
N VAL A 492 20.60 10.23 -16.15
CA VAL A 492 21.18 9.04 -15.50
C VAL A 492 22.06 8.27 -16.50
N ASP A 493 23.31 8.73 -16.67
CA ASP A 493 24.28 8.12 -17.60
C ASP A 493 25.23 7.11 -16.93
N ALA A 494 24.99 6.76 -15.65
CA ALA A 494 25.75 5.74 -14.95
C ALA A 494 25.78 4.40 -15.71
N ARG A 495 26.99 3.87 -15.92
CA ARG A 495 27.23 2.52 -16.48
C ARG A 495 27.53 1.55 -15.34
N PHE A 496 27.20 0.28 -15.53
CA PHE A 496 27.35 -0.76 -14.51
C PHE A 496 28.10 -1.96 -15.09
N ASP A 497 28.99 -2.55 -14.29
CA ASP A 497 29.47 -3.91 -14.54
C ASP A 497 28.40 -4.88 -14.03
N ASN A 498 28.07 -5.86 -14.86
CA ASN A 498 27.02 -6.85 -14.63
C ASN A 498 27.59 -8.28 -14.75
N ALA A 499 28.90 -8.48 -14.65
CA ALA A 499 29.53 -9.79 -14.89
C ALA A 499 28.96 -10.92 -14.01
N VAL A 500 28.80 -10.69 -12.71
CA VAL A 500 28.21 -11.64 -11.75
C VAL A 500 26.72 -11.81 -12.02
N ALA A 501 25.99 -10.72 -12.28
CA ALA A 501 24.58 -10.78 -12.65
C ALA A 501 24.33 -11.59 -13.94
N ARG A 502 25.16 -11.41 -14.97
CA ARG A 502 25.12 -12.16 -16.24
C ARG A 502 25.37 -13.65 -16.02
N ALA A 503 26.39 -13.98 -15.20
CA ALA A 503 26.68 -15.36 -14.85
C ALA A 503 25.55 -16.02 -14.02
N ALA A 504 24.90 -15.26 -13.14
CA ALA A 504 23.74 -15.74 -12.40
C ALA A 504 22.50 -15.91 -13.29
N TRP A 505 22.27 -14.97 -14.22
CA TRP A 505 21.14 -15.01 -15.16
C TRP A 505 21.17 -16.24 -16.06
N ALA A 506 22.35 -16.59 -16.58
CA ALA A 506 22.55 -17.79 -17.40
C ALA A 506 22.23 -19.12 -16.68
N ARG A 507 22.03 -19.11 -15.35
CA ARG A 507 21.61 -20.29 -14.58
C ARG A 507 20.10 -20.34 -14.32
N VAL A 508 19.38 -19.23 -14.51
CA VAL A 508 17.95 -19.13 -14.19
C VAL A 508 17.08 -18.90 -15.43
N SER A 509 17.69 -18.55 -16.56
CA SER A 509 17.01 -18.24 -17.81
C SER A 509 17.87 -18.63 -19.01
N ASP A 510 17.23 -19.19 -20.04
CA ASP A 510 17.84 -19.44 -21.35
C ASP A 510 17.86 -18.18 -22.24
N ALA A 511 17.15 -17.12 -21.82
CA ALA A 511 17.12 -15.87 -22.56
C ALA A 511 18.43 -15.08 -22.38
N PRO A 512 18.88 -14.30 -23.38
CA PRO A 512 20.02 -13.39 -23.23
C PRO A 512 19.83 -12.40 -22.08
N PHE A 513 20.90 -11.99 -21.41
CA PHE A 513 20.82 -11.05 -20.28
C PHE A 513 20.21 -9.69 -20.68
N GLU A 514 20.35 -9.31 -21.94
CA GLU A 514 19.79 -8.08 -22.50
C GLU A 514 18.25 -8.06 -22.40
N THR A 515 17.60 -9.23 -22.33
CA THR A 515 16.14 -9.35 -22.22
C THR A 515 15.57 -8.96 -20.85
N ILE A 516 16.42 -8.70 -19.85
CA ILE A 516 15.96 -8.14 -18.57
C ILE A 516 15.37 -6.73 -18.71
N CYS A 517 15.52 -6.09 -19.88
CA CYS A 517 14.82 -4.87 -20.26
C CYS A 517 14.41 -4.93 -21.74
N ASP A 518 13.11 -5.10 -21.98
CA ASP A 518 12.47 -4.96 -23.29
C ASP A 518 11.82 -3.57 -23.40
N ALA A 519 12.66 -2.55 -23.56
CA ALA A 519 12.20 -1.17 -23.69
C ALA A 519 11.19 -0.97 -24.84
N PRO A 520 11.36 -1.56 -26.05
CA PRO A 520 10.37 -1.44 -27.12
C PRO A 520 8.99 -1.99 -26.73
N ALA A 521 8.90 -3.21 -26.19
CA ALA A 521 7.62 -3.79 -25.80
C ALA A 521 6.98 -3.02 -24.64
N PHE A 522 7.77 -2.63 -23.65
CA PHE A 522 7.33 -1.82 -22.53
C PHE A 522 6.71 -0.49 -23.00
N LEU A 523 7.41 0.26 -23.86
CA LEU A 523 6.92 1.53 -24.39
C LEU A 523 5.68 1.36 -25.27
N ALA A 524 5.61 0.31 -26.09
CA ALA A 524 4.44 0.02 -26.91
C ALA A 524 3.18 -0.20 -26.05
N ARG A 525 3.30 -0.98 -24.95
CA ARG A 525 2.21 -1.19 -23.99
C ARG A 525 1.80 0.12 -23.32
N ARG A 526 2.77 0.91 -22.83
CA ARG A 526 2.48 2.18 -22.14
C ARG A 526 1.88 3.24 -23.05
N ARG A 527 2.28 3.33 -24.32
CA ARG A 527 1.62 4.20 -25.31
C ARG A 527 0.15 3.84 -25.45
N ALA A 528 -0.18 2.55 -25.60
CA ALA A 528 -1.57 2.10 -25.67
C ALA A 528 -2.38 2.45 -24.40
N THR A 529 -1.80 2.26 -23.21
CA THR A 529 -2.49 2.54 -21.94
C THR A 529 -2.66 4.03 -21.66
N TYR A 530 -1.61 4.83 -21.83
CA TYR A 530 -1.61 6.24 -21.39
C TYR A 530 -2.13 7.23 -22.43
N GLN A 531 -2.17 6.84 -23.72
CA GLN A 531 -2.75 7.67 -24.78
C GLN A 531 -4.22 7.32 -25.09
N SER A 532 -4.75 6.24 -24.52
CA SER A 532 -6.17 5.85 -24.68
C SER A 532 -7.09 6.45 -23.63
N GLU A 533 -6.58 7.09 -22.58
CA GLU A 533 -7.35 8.05 -21.79
C GLU A 533 -7.52 9.31 -22.64
N PRO A 534 -8.75 9.66 -23.07
CA PRO A 534 -8.95 10.92 -23.77
C PRO A 534 -8.50 12.03 -22.82
N ALA A 535 -7.61 12.90 -23.31
CA ALA A 535 -7.42 14.19 -22.67
C ALA A 535 -8.82 14.81 -22.53
N LEU A 536 -9.30 14.92 -21.30
CA LEU A 536 -10.41 15.79 -20.95
C LEU A 536 -10.00 17.17 -21.49
N THR A 537 -10.65 17.55 -22.57
CA THR A 537 -10.46 18.83 -23.28
C THR A 537 -11.27 19.91 -22.62
#